data_AF-A0A527ZEE6-F1
#
_entry.id   AF-A0A527ZEE6-F1
#
_cell.length_a   1.000
_cell.length_b   1.000
_cell.length_c   1.000
_cell.angle_alpha   90.00
_cell.angle_beta   90.00
_cell.angle_gamma   90.00
#
_symmetry.space_group_name_H-M   'P 1'
#
loop_
_entity.id
_entity.type
_entity.pdbx_description
1 polymer ?
#
loop_
_entity_poly.entity_id
_entity_poly.type
_entity_poly.pdbx_seq_one_letter_code
_entity_poly.pdbx_strand_id
1 'polypeptide(L)'
;GGKKAYVTFDIDCLDPAFAPGTGTPVAGGPSSAKILSVLRQINQVDIVGADVVEVAPAYDHADITAIAGSTVAMHYLGLLAERKARLEELNSGNNVVAALNQASGI
;
A
#
# COMPACT_ATOMS: atom_id res chain seq x y z
N GLY A 1 6.83 -13.78 -9.90
CA GLY A 1 6.48 -12.38 -9.60
C GLY A 1 6.86 -11.52 -10.77
N GLY A 2 6.11 -10.43 -11.04
CA GLY A 2 6.35 -9.55 -12.20
C GLY A 2 5.08 -9.15 -12.96
N LYS A 3 3.91 -9.67 -12.57
CA LYS A 3 2.63 -9.16 -13.06
C LYS A 3 2.28 -7.89 -12.28
N LYS A 4 1.98 -6.84 -13.03
CA LYS A 4 1.44 -5.59 -12.49
C LYS A 4 0.12 -5.84 -11.79
N ALA A 5 -0.08 -5.23 -10.64
CA ALA A 5 -1.31 -5.31 -9.86
C ALA A 5 -1.82 -3.90 -9.50
N TYR A 6 -3.13 -3.78 -9.38
CA TYR A 6 -3.79 -2.60 -8.84
C TYR A 6 -4.39 -2.97 -7.48
N VAL A 7 -4.23 -2.11 -6.48
CA VAL A 7 -4.78 -2.33 -5.13
C VAL A 7 -5.96 -1.40 -4.94
N THR A 8 -7.17 -1.95 -4.91
CA THR A 8 -8.35 -1.20 -4.44
C THR A 8 -8.63 -1.57 -3.00
N PHE A 9 -8.84 -0.57 -2.15
CA PHE A 9 -9.14 -0.78 -0.74
C PHE A 9 -10.49 -0.16 -0.39
N ASP A 10 -11.50 -1.02 -0.27
CA ASP A 10 -12.79 -0.65 0.27
C ASP A 10 -12.72 -0.53 1.80
N ILE A 11 -13.06 0.63 2.35
CA ILE A 11 -13.01 0.86 3.79
C ILE A 11 -14.03 0.00 4.53
N ASP A 12 -15.12 -0.42 3.86
CA ASP A 12 -16.18 -1.25 4.43
C ASP A 12 -15.75 -2.70 4.69
N CYS A 13 -14.57 -3.11 4.20
CA CYS A 13 -14.00 -4.40 4.56
C CYS A 13 -13.58 -4.47 6.03
N LEU A 14 -13.35 -3.32 6.68
CA LEU A 14 -13.09 -3.27 8.11
C LEU A 14 -14.38 -3.49 8.89
N ASP A 15 -14.27 -4.07 10.08
CA ASP A 15 -15.43 -4.13 10.96
C ASP A 15 -15.96 -2.71 11.25
N PRO A 16 -17.29 -2.50 11.33
CA PRO A 16 -17.88 -1.20 11.63
C PRO A 16 -17.40 -0.57 12.94
N ALA A 17 -16.82 -1.34 13.87
CA ALA A 17 -16.12 -0.80 15.03
C ALA A 17 -14.90 0.08 14.68
N PHE A 18 -14.35 -0.07 13.47
CA PHE A 18 -13.17 0.65 12.99
C PHE A 18 -13.43 1.50 11.74
N ALA A 19 -14.50 1.23 10.99
CA ALA A 19 -14.92 2.00 9.83
C ALA A 19 -16.45 2.18 9.78
N PRO A 20 -17.06 2.89 10.75
CA PRO A 20 -18.51 3.13 10.73
C PRO A 20 -18.95 4.05 9.57
N GLY A 21 -18.04 4.89 9.07
CA GLY A 21 -18.27 5.89 8.03
C GLY A 21 -18.25 5.32 6.62
N THR A 22 -19.17 4.41 6.31
CA THR A 22 -19.37 3.82 4.97
C THR A 22 -20.86 3.63 4.67
N GLY A 23 -21.23 3.52 3.40
CA GLY A 23 -22.62 3.29 2.96
C GLY A 23 -23.15 1.90 3.28
N THR A 24 -22.29 0.89 3.42
CA THR A 24 -22.65 -0.53 3.53
C THR A 24 -21.90 -1.25 4.66
N PRO A 25 -22.09 -0.88 5.94
CA PRO A 25 -21.37 -1.52 7.04
C PRO A 25 -21.73 -3.01 7.19
N VAL A 26 -20.72 -3.89 7.22
CA VAL A 26 -20.87 -5.35 7.38
C VAL A 26 -20.11 -5.85 8.61
N ALA A 27 -20.82 -6.44 9.57
CA ALA A 27 -20.22 -6.93 10.81
C ALA A 27 -19.28 -8.13 10.59
N GLY A 28 -18.26 -8.27 11.45
CA GLY A 28 -17.33 -9.40 11.45
C GLY A 28 -16.07 -9.18 10.60
N GLY A 29 -15.80 -7.94 10.21
CA GLY A 29 -14.59 -7.57 9.49
C GLY A 29 -13.30 -7.66 10.34
N PRO A 30 -12.12 -7.61 9.73
CA PRO A 30 -10.86 -7.39 10.43
C PRO A 30 -10.80 -6.03 11.12
N SER A 31 -9.93 -5.92 12.13
CA SER A 31 -9.53 -4.63 12.69
C SER A 31 -8.55 -3.89 11.78
N SER A 32 -8.47 -2.56 11.92
CA SER A 32 -7.51 -1.74 11.18
C SER A 32 -6.08 -2.25 11.38
N ALA A 33 -5.71 -2.63 12.61
CA ALA A 33 -4.39 -3.18 12.90
C ALA A 33 -4.07 -4.46 12.11
N LYS A 34 -5.06 -5.34 11.92
CA LYS A 34 -4.89 -6.57 11.12
C LYS A 34 -4.68 -6.23 9.64
N ILE A 35 -5.45 -5.30 9.08
CA ILE A 35 -5.29 -4.85 7.70
C ILE A 35 -3.93 -4.20 7.47
N LEU A 36 -3.49 -3.29 8.34
CA LEU A 36 -2.18 -2.64 8.20
C LEU A 36 -1.03 -3.65 8.25
N SER A 37 -1.17 -4.74 9.00
CA SER A 37 -0.21 -5.86 9.01
C SER A 37 -0.19 -6.62 7.69
N VAL A 38 -1.34 -6.81 7.03
CA VAL A 38 -1.43 -7.44 5.71
C VAL A 38 -0.83 -6.53 4.63
N LEU A 39 -1.15 -5.23 4.65
CA LEU A 39 -0.60 -4.26 3.68
C LEU A 39 0.93 -4.18 3.72
N ARG A 40 1.56 -4.36 4.88
CA ARG A 40 3.04 -4.40 4.96
C ARG A 40 3.64 -5.63 4.27
N GLN A 41 2.87 -6.71 4.09
CA GLN A 41 3.37 -7.97 3.51
C GLN A 41 3.28 -8.00 1.98
N ILE A 42 2.63 -7.04 1.33
CA ILE A 42 2.47 -7.02 -0.13
C ILE A 42 3.61 -6.26 -0.85
N ASN A 43 4.73 -5.97 -0.18
CA ASN A 43 5.89 -5.24 -0.73
C ASN A 43 6.64 -5.95 -1.89
N GLN A 44 6.31 -7.23 -2.13
CA GLN A 44 6.82 -8.01 -3.26
C GLN A 44 5.92 -7.94 -4.50
N VAL A 45 4.72 -7.34 -4.38
CA VAL A 45 3.78 -7.16 -5.49
C VAL A 45 4.19 -5.93 -6.30
N ASP A 46 4.10 -6.04 -7.63
CA ASP A 46 4.36 -4.91 -8.54
C ASP A 46 3.12 -4.01 -8.64
N ILE A 47 2.89 -3.21 -7.60
CA ILE A 47 1.71 -2.35 -7.51
C ILE A 47 1.91 -1.12 -8.40
N VAL A 48 1.02 -0.92 -9.38
CA VAL A 48 1.09 0.19 -10.35
C VAL A 48 0.09 1.31 -10.10
N GLY A 49 -0.82 1.10 -9.15
CA GLY A 49 -1.81 2.08 -8.73
C GLY A 49 -2.60 1.55 -7.54
N ALA A 50 -3.24 2.46 -6.82
CA ALA A 50 -4.17 2.12 -5.76
C ALA A 50 -5.23 3.21 -5.57
N ASP A 51 -6.36 2.82 -4.99
CA ASP A 51 -7.39 3.71 -4.46
C ASP A 51 -7.87 3.25 -3.07
N VAL A 52 -8.46 4.18 -2.34
CA VAL A 52 -9.21 3.93 -1.10
C VAL A 52 -10.62 4.45 -1.35
N VAL A 53 -11.62 3.59 -1.20
CA VAL A 53 -13.02 3.87 -1.59
C VAL A 53 -13.97 3.74 -0.40
N GLU A 54 -15.21 4.16 -0.62
CA GLU A 54 -16.36 4.04 0.30
C GLU A 54 -16.23 4.74 1.67
N VAL A 55 -15.29 5.67 1.83
CA VAL A 55 -15.31 6.60 2.96
C VAL A 55 -16.49 7.55 2.80
N ALA A 56 -17.43 7.48 3.72
CA ALA A 56 -18.65 8.29 3.78
C ALA A 56 -18.65 9.16 5.06
N PRO A 57 -18.17 10.42 4.99
CA PRO A 57 -18.04 11.30 6.17
C PRO A 57 -19.35 11.53 6.94
N ALA A 58 -20.50 11.46 6.27
CA ALA A 58 -21.81 11.62 6.89
C ALA A 58 -22.15 10.54 7.93
N TYR A 59 -21.52 9.36 7.83
CA TYR A 59 -21.70 8.24 8.75
C TYR A 59 -20.50 8.04 9.69
N ASP A 60 -19.43 8.82 9.51
CA ASP A 60 -18.22 8.66 10.29
C ASP A 60 -18.40 9.18 11.73
N HIS A 61 -17.66 8.60 12.67
CA HIS A 61 -17.68 9.00 14.06
C HIS A 61 -16.28 9.41 14.50
N ALA A 62 -16.12 10.67 14.91
CA ALA A 62 -14.82 11.22 15.30
C ALA A 62 -13.72 11.00 14.23
N ASP A 63 -14.11 11.03 12.96
CA ASP A 63 -13.25 10.85 11.77
C ASP A 63 -12.46 9.53 11.74
N ILE A 64 -12.85 8.51 12.52
CA ILE A 64 -12.05 7.29 12.64
C ILE A 64 -11.95 6.52 11.31
N THR A 65 -12.99 6.60 10.46
CA THR A 65 -13.01 5.96 9.15
C THR A 65 -12.12 6.72 8.18
N ALA A 66 -12.20 8.05 8.18
CA ALA A 66 -11.31 8.91 7.39
C ALA A 66 -9.83 8.71 7.79
N ILE A 67 -9.54 8.63 9.09
CA ILE A 67 -8.19 8.35 9.62
C ILE A 67 -7.71 6.96 9.22
N ALA A 68 -8.58 5.94 9.27
CA ALA A 68 -8.25 4.60 8.80
C ALA A 68 -7.91 4.60 7.31
N GLY A 69 -8.74 5.24 6.48
CA GLY A 69 -8.53 5.38 5.04
C GLY A 69 -7.23 6.14 4.71
N SER A 70 -6.96 7.25 5.39
CA SER A 70 -5.71 8.01 5.19
C SER A 70 -4.49 7.19 5.59
N THR A 71 -4.60 6.36 6.63
CA THR A 71 -3.51 5.49 7.09
C THR A 71 -3.22 4.39 6.06
N VAL A 72 -4.25 3.80 5.44
CA VAL A 72 -4.08 2.86 4.32
C VAL A 72 -3.37 3.52 3.15
N ALA A 73 -3.80 4.72 2.74
CA ALA A 73 -3.17 5.47 1.66
C ALA A 73 -1.69 5.79 1.98
N MET A 74 -1.39 6.21 3.21
CA MET A 74 -0.01 6.46 3.66
C MET A 74 0.85 5.19 3.60
N HIS A 75 0.31 4.04 4.00
CA HIS A 75 1.02 2.76 3.90
C HIS A 75 1.31 2.38 2.44
N TYR A 76 0.36 2.59 1.54
CA TYR A 76 0.58 2.39 0.10
C TYR A 76 1.71 3.28 -0.44
N LEU A 77 1.72 4.57 -0.08
CA LEU A 77 2.82 5.48 -0.45
C LEU A 77 4.17 5.00 0.10
N GLY A 78 4.20 4.47 1.32
CA GLY A 78 5.38 3.83 1.90
C GLY A 78 5.89 2.66 1.06
N LEU A 79 5.01 1.77 0.62
CA LEU A 79 5.39 0.64 -0.26
C LEU A 79 5.96 1.12 -1.61
N LEU A 80 5.41 2.19 -2.19
CA LEU A 80 5.95 2.78 -3.41
C LEU A 80 7.34 3.38 -3.19
N ALA A 81 7.53 4.09 -2.07
CA ALA A 81 8.81 4.67 -1.71
C ALA A 81 9.89 3.60 -1.50
N GLU A 82 9.59 2.54 -0.76
CA GLU A 82 10.49 1.39 -0.56
C GLU A 82 10.86 0.72 -1.90
N ARG A 83 9.87 0.52 -2.77
CA ARG A 83 10.12 -0.06 -4.10
C ARG A 83 11.03 0.85 -4.94
N LYS A 84 10.82 2.17 -4.90
CA LYS A 84 11.66 3.14 -5.60
C LYS A 84 13.10 3.08 -5.10
N ALA A 85 13.31 3.12 -3.78
CA ALA A 85 14.64 3.04 -3.18
C ALA A 85 15.38 1.75 -3.60
N ARG A 86 14.69 0.59 -3.53
CA ARG A 86 15.24 -0.70 -3.98
C ARG A 86 15.65 -0.70 -5.45
N LEU A 87 14.87 -0.06 -6.32
CA LEU A 87 15.21 0.04 -7.74
C LEU A 87 16.39 0.98 -8.00
N GLU A 88 16.50 2.07 -7.24
CA GLU A 88 17.64 3.00 -7.30
C GLU A 88 18.95 2.32 -6.85
N GLU A 89 18.89 1.51 -5.79
CA GLU A 89 20.01 0.67 -5.32
C GLU A 89 20.45 -0.35 -6.37
N LEU A 90 19.50 -1.07 -6.97
CA LEU A 90 19.77 -2.06 -8.04
C LEU A 90 20.38 -1.41 -9.29
N ASN A 91 19.84 -0.26 -9.71
CA ASN A 91 20.36 0.47 -10.86
C ASN A 91 21.78 1.02 -10.60
N SER A 92 22.04 1.49 -9.39
CA SER A 92 23.38 1.94 -8.98
C SER A 92 24.38 0.80 -8.99
N GLY A 93 24.02 -0.37 -8.43
CA GLY A 93 24.87 -1.57 -8.46
C GLY A 93 25.18 -2.05 -9.87
N ASN A 94 24.17 -2.08 -10.76
CA ASN A 94 24.34 -2.46 -12.16
C ASN A 94 25.29 -1.50 -12.89
N ASN A 95 25.21 -0.19 -12.62
CA ASN A 95 26.12 0.79 -13.20
C ASN A 95 27.57 0.60 -12.74
N VAL A 96 27.79 0.26 -11.46
CA VAL A 96 29.14 -0.04 -10.94
C VAL A 96 29.73 -1.26 -11.63
N VAL A 97 28.96 -2.35 -11.77
CA VAL A 97 29.40 -3.57 -12.45
C VAL A 97 29.70 -3.29 -13.93
N ALA A 98 28.83 -2.54 -14.61
CA ALA A 98 29.04 -2.16 -16.01
C ALA A 98 30.32 -1.32 -16.19
N ALA A 99 30.60 -0.38 -15.29
CA ALA A 99 31.82 0.43 -15.31
C ALA A 99 33.08 -0.41 -15.06
N LEU A 100 33.04 -1.37 -14.14
CA LEU A 100 34.16 -2.28 -13.86
C LEU A 100 34.47 -3.20 -15.05
N ASN A 101 33.45 -3.75 -15.71
CA ASN A 101 33.64 -4.59 -16.91
C ASN A 101 34.30 -3.79 -18.04
N GLN A 102 33.84 -2.55 -18.29
CA GLN A 102 34.47 -1.66 -19.28
C GLN A 102 35.94 -1.33 -18.94
N ALA A 103 36.28 -1.17 -17.66
CA ALA A 103 37.64 -0.88 -17.22
C ALA A 103 38.58 -2.11 -17.24
N SER A 104 38.03 -3.32 -17.14
CA SER A 104 38.81 -4.57 -17.12
C SER A 104 38.95 -5.25 -18.49
N GLY A 105 38.28 -4.74 -19.52
CA GLY A 105 38.43 -5.20 -20.90
C GLY A 105 37.85 -6.59 -21.17
N ILE A 106 36.93 -7.05 -20.31
CA ILE A 106 36.10 -8.26 -20.49
C ILE A 106 34.74 -7.88 -21.07
#